data_AF-A0A233SCG6-F1
#
_entry.id   AF-A0A233SCG6-F1
#
_cell.length_a   1.000
_cell.length_b   1.000
_cell.length_c   1.000
_cell.angle_alpha   90.00
_cell.angle_beta   90.00
_cell.angle_gamma   90.00
#
_symmetry.space_group_name_H-M   'P 1'
#
loop_
_entity.id
_entity.type
_entity.pdbx_description
1 polymer ?
#
loop_
_entity_poly.entity_id
_entity_poly.type
_entity_poly.pdbx_seq_one_letter_code
_entity_poly.pdbx_strand_id
1 'polypeptide(L)'
;MSQQSFVKFLLAARDDPAKRAAYESRNLSQLVFHAKNEGFEFTPEEMAEVVSQLEMGVIIEKDAEPVDGNSSLWRAMWGQTHLGYLLDRVVARHTDDELRTLAETNGAALR
;
A
#
# COMPACT_ATOMS: atom_id res chain seq x y z
N MET A 1 -13.70 2.11 -8.66
CA MET A 1 -12.37 2.55 -9.17
C MET A 1 -11.83 3.54 -8.17
N SER A 2 -10.81 3.11 -7.43
CA SER A 2 -10.27 3.85 -6.29
C SER A 2 -9.11 3.09 -5.63
N GLN A 3 -9.28 1.79 -5.38
CA GLN A 3 -8.15 0.91 -5.02
C GLN A 3 -7.05 0.90 -6.09
N GLN A 4 -7.43 0.90 -7.38
CA GLN A 4 -6.49 1.07 -8.49
C GLN A 4 -5.70 2.39 -8.40
N SER A 5 -6.35 3.45 -7.94
CA SER A 5 -5.73 4.74 -7.75
C SER A 5 -4.70 4.69 -6.63
N PHE A 6 -5.02 4.00 -5.53
CA PHE A 6 -4.10 3.80 -4.42
C PHE A 6 -2.88 2.97 -4.83
N VAL A 7 -3.05 1.90 -5.62
CA VAL A 7 -1.90 1.15 -6.17
C VAL A 7 -1.02 2.02 -7.06
N LYS A 8 -1.61 2.85 -7.93
CA LYS A 8 -0.84 3.82 -8.74
C LYS A 8 -0.10 4.83 -7.87
N PHE A 9 -0.71 5.27 -6.78
CA PHE A 9 -0.06 6.13 -5.79
C PHE A 9 1.14 5.43 -5.14
N LEU A 10 1.00 4.16 -4.72
CA LEU A 10 2.11 3.40 -4.13
C LEU A 10 3.28 3.23 -5.11
N LEU A 11 3.00 2.93 -6.39
CA LEU A 11 4.03 2.85 -7.43
C LEU A 11 4.72 4.22 -7.63
N ALA A 12 3.93 5.29 -7.74
CA ALA A 12 4.49 6.64 -7.89
C ALA A 12 5.34 7.07 -6.68
N ALA A 13 4.93 6.72 -5.46
CA ALA A 13 5.67 7.04 -4.23
C ALA A 13 6.93 6.17 -4.07
N ARG A 14 6.91 4.92 -4.55
CA ARG A 14 8.09 4.04 -4.58
C ARG A 14 9.18 4.60 -5.51
N ASP A 15 8.77 5.10 -6.68
CA ASP A 15 9.70 5.50 -7.74
C ASP A 15 10.15 6.98 -7.63
N ASP A 16 9.53 7.76 -6.75
CA ASP A 16 9.85 9.18 -6.51
C ASP A 16 10.17 9.45 -5.00
N PRO A 17 11.46 9.53 -4.63
CA PRO A 17 11.88 9.80 -3.26
C PRO A 17 11.38 11.14 -2.69
N ALA A 18 11.21 12.17 -3.54
CA ALA A 18 10.72 13.47 -3.09
C ALA A 18 9.23 13.38 -2.75
N LYS A 19 8.47 12.65 -3.57
CA LYS A 19 7.06 12.34 -3.29
C LYS A 19 6.93 11.55 -1.99
N ARG A 20 7.71 10.48 -1.83
CA ARG A 20 7.75 9.69 -0.60
C ARG A 20 7.98 10.57 0.64
N ALA A 21 9.04 11.37 0.64
CA ALA A 21 9.37 12.24 1.77
C ALA A 21 8.24 13.22 2.10
N ALA A 22 7.58 13.78 1.07
CA ALA A 22 6.46 14.70 1.26
C ALA A 22 5.23 14.01 1.89
N TYR A 23 5.00 12.73 1.61
CA TYR A 23 3.86 11.97 2.14
C TYR A 23 4.14 11.29 3.50
N GLU A 24 5.38 10.91 3.80
CA GLU A 24 5.73 10.31 5.09
C GLU A 24 5.50 11.23 6.29
N SER A 25 5.57 12.55 6.09
CA SER A 25 5.30 13.55 7.14
C SER A 25 3.82 13.86 7.33
N ARG A 26 2.92 13.27 6.52
CA ARG A 26 1.48 13.58 6.53
C ARG A 26 0.70 12.56 7.35
N ASN A 27 -0.32 13.03 8.06
CA ASN A 27 -1.33 12.13 8.61
C ASN A 27 -2.26 11.61 7.49
N LEU A 28 -3.08 10.60 7.81
CA LEU A 28 -3.95 9.94 6.83
C LEU A 28 -4.88 10.91 6.09
N SER A 29 -5.52 11.85 6.79
CA SER A 29 -6.41 12.84 6.18
C SER A 29 -5.66 13.77 5.21
N GLN A 30 -4.46 14.21 5.59
CA GLN A 30 -3.60 15.00 4.72
C GLN A 30 -3.13 14.20 3.50
N LEU A 31 -2.75 12.94 3.69
CA LEU A 31 -2.34 12.06 2.60
C LEU A 31 -3.46 11.92 1.56
N VAL A 32 -4.67 11.56 1.99
CA VAL A 32 -5.83 11.39 1.09
C VAL A 32 -6.16 12.70 0.36
N PHE A 33 -6.15 13.83 1.08
CA PHE A 33 -6.42 15.14 0.48
C PHE A 33 -5.38 15.53 -0.59
N HIS A 34 -4.09 15.39 -0.27
CA HIS A 34 -3.02 15.74 -1.22
C HIS A 34 -2.94 14.78 -2.40
N ALA A 35 -3.14 13.48 -2.15
CA ALA A 35 -3.18 12.47 -3.19
C ALA A 35 -4.30 12.76 -4.20
N LYS A 36 -5.49 13.15 -3.72
CA LYS A 36 -6.60 13.59 -4.58
C LYS A 36 -6.25 14.80 -5.45
N ASN A 37 -5.55 15.80 -4.90
CA ASN A 37 -5.10 16.97 -5.66
C ASN A 37 -4.06 16.63 -6.74
N GLU A 38 -3.32 15.53 -6.57
CA GLU A 38 -2.37 14.99 -7.55
C GLU A 38 -3.02 14.02 -8.55
N GLY A 39 -4.34 13.83 -8.48
CA GLY A 39 -5.09 12.94 -9.38
C GLY A 39 -5.22 11.49 -8.88
N PHE A 40 -4.75 11.18 -7.68
CA PHE A 40 -4.96 9.89 -7.03
C PHE A 40 -6.21 9.94 -6.13
N GLU A 41 -7.35 9.50 -6.65
CA GLU A 41 -8.59 9.44 -5.89
C GLU A 41 -8.82 8.07 -5.22
N PHE A 42 -8.77 8.03 -3.88
CA PHE A 42 -9.08 6.86 -3.04
C PHE A 42 -9.51 7.30 -1.63
N THR A 43 -10.21 6.44 -0.89
CA THR A 43 -10.62 6.64 0.50
C THR A 43 -9.72 5.87 1.48
N PRO A 44 -9.77 6.20 2.79
CA PRO A 44 -9.10 5.41 3.83
C PRO A 44 -9.47 3.93 3.84
N GLU A 45 -10.74 3.60 3.59
CA GLU A 45 -11.24 2.23 3.57
C GLU A 45 -10.62 1.43 2.42
N GLU A 46 -10.57 2.03 1.24
CA GLU A 46 -9.98 1.41 0.04
C GLU A 46 -8.46 1.26 0.19
N MET A 47 -7.80 2.21 0.85
CA MET A 47 -6.41 2.07 1.26
C MET A 47 -6.23 0.88 2.21
N ALA A 48 -7.05 0.75 3.25
CA ALA A 48 -6.96 -0.33 4.22
C ALA A 48 -7.17 -1.71 3.56
N GLU A 49 -8.10 -1.81 2.61
CA GLU A 49 -8.35 -3.04 1.85
C GLU A 49 -7.14 -3.46 1.01
N VAL A 50 -6.52 -2.53 0.28
CA VAL A 50 -5.31 -2.81 -0.51
C VAL A 50 -4.13 -3.16 0.39
N VAL A 51 -3.92 -2.41 1.47
CA VAL A 51 -2.85 -2.69 2.44
C VAL A 51 -3.01 -4.10 3.01
N SER A 52 -4.21 -4.46 3.49
CA SER A 52 -4.49 -5.77 4.05
C SER A 52 -4.17 -6.89 3.05
N GLN A 53 -4.61 -6.76 1.80
CA GLN A 53 -4.33 -7.76 0.77
C GLN A 53 -2.83 -7.90 0.47
N LEU A 54 -2.11 -6.78 0.37
CA LEU A 54 -0.67 -6.79 0.11
C LEU A 54 0.12 -7.41 1.27
N GLU A 55 -0.24 -7.07 2.51
CA GLU A 55 0.37 -7.65 3.72
C GLU A 55 0.10 -9.16 3.81
N MET A 56 -1.15 -9.58 3.60
CA MET A 56 -1.50 -11.00 3.59
C MET A 56 -0.75 -11.77 2.49
N GLY A 57 -0.60 -11.19 1.31
CA GLY A 57 0.21 -11.77 0.24
C GLY A 57 1.67 -11.97 0.67
N VAL A 58 2.26 -11.02 1.40
CA VAL A 58 3.61 -11.19 1.94
C VAL A 58 3.65 -12.30 2.99
N ILE A 59 2.80 -12.23 4.01
CA ILE A 59 2.80 -13.17 5.14
C ILE A 59 2.57 -14.61 4.66
N ILE A 60 1.52 -14.82 3.85
CA ILE A 60 1.08 -16.16 3.45
C ILE A 60 1.92 -16.67 2.28
N GLU A 61 2.08 -15.88 1.22
CA GLU A 61 2.61 -16.38 -0.06
C GLU A 61 4.13 -16.24 -0.17
N LYS A 62 4.70 -15.16 0.40
CA LYS A 62 6.13 -14.87 0.29
C LYS A 62 6.92 -15.44 1.48
N ASP A 63 6.37 -15.33 2.69
CA ASP A 63 7.05 -15.71 3.93
C ASP A 63 6.58 -17.06 4.50
N ALA A 64 5.46 -17.58 3.99
CA ALA A 64 4.86 -18.84 4.46
C ALA A 64 4.65 -18.88 5.99
N GLU A 65 4.30 -17.72 6.56
CA GLU A 65 4.04 -17.52 7.98
C GLU A 65 2.54 -17.68 8.31
N PRO A 66 2.20 -18.11 9.54
CA PRO A 66 0.84 -18.00 10.02
C PRO A 66 0.42 -16.52 10.13
N VAL A 67 -0.86 -16.24 9.83
CA VAL A 67 -1.45 -14.92 10.03
C VAL A 67 -1.80 -14.75 11.51
N ASP A 68 -0.80 -14.36 12.30
CA ASP A 68 -0.96 -14.03 13.71
C ASP A 68 -0.10 -12.83 14.12
N GLY A 69 -0.31 -12.33 15.34
CA GLY A 69 0.38 -11.14 15.85
C GLY A 69 1.91 -11.27 15.97
N ASN A 70 2.48 -12.45 15.71
CA ASN A 70 3.92 -12.69 15.70
C ASN A 70 4.53 -12.60 14.30
N SER A 71 3.78 -12.25 13.25
CA SER A 71 4.36 -12.12 11.91
C SER A 71 5.60 -11.22 11.90
N SER A 72 6.65 -11.67 11.21
CA SER A 72 7.90 -10.93 11.09
C SER A 72 7.70 -9.61 10.34
N LEU A 73 6.76 -9.58 9.37
CA LEU A 73 6.39 -8.39 8.62
C LEU A 73 5.88 -7.28 9.54
N TRP A 74 4.90 -7.58 10.39
CA TRP A 74 4.31 -6.58 11.29
C TRP A 74 5.29 -6.10 12.35
N ARG A 75 6.21 -6.97 12.81
CA ARG A 75 7.32 -6.55 13.69
C ARG A 75 8.26 -5.56 12.99
N ALA A 76 8.43 -5.66 11.67
CA ALA A 76 9.25 -4.72 10.90
C ALA A 76 8.62 -3.32 10.79
N MET A 77 7.32 -3.15 11.07
CA MET A 77 6.67 -1.84 11.10
C MET A 77 7.14 -0.97 12.28
N TRP A 78 7.64 -1.57 13.37
CA TRP A 78 7.98 -0.84 14.58
C TRP A 78 9.11 0.18 14.35
N GLY A 79 8.84 1.44 14.70
CA GLY A 79 9.79 2.54 14.52
C GLY A 79 9.83 3.11 13.10
N GLN A 80 8.98 2.65 12.18
CA GLN A 80 8.84 3.21 10.82
C GLN A 80 7.54 4.01 10.68
N THR A 81 7.52 4.97 9.76
CA THR A 81 6.25 5.56 9.30
C THR A 81 5.45 4.49 8.56
N HIS A 82 4.12 4.56 8.62
CA HIS A 82 3.29 3.56 7.95
C HIS A 82 3.57 3.52 6.43
N LEU A 83 3.70 4.67 5.77
CA LEU A 83 4.05 4.72 4.35
C LEU A 83 5.45 4.16 4.07
N GLY A 84 6.45 4.47 4.90
CA GLY A 84 7.79 3.92 4.74
C GLY A 84 7.81 2.40 4.87
N TYR A 85 7.12 1.86 5.88
CA TYR A 85 6.90 0.43 6.05
C TYR A 85 6.22 -0.19 4.83
N LEU A 86 5.13 0.40 4.34
CA LEU A 86 4.42 -0.11 3.16
C LEU A 86 5.34 -0.16 1.95
N LEU A 87 6.10 0.90 1.66
CA LEU A 87 6.96 0.93 0.49
C LEU A 87 8.14 -0.04 0.62
N ASP A 88 8.81 -0.07 1.77
CA ASP A 88 10.07 -0.82 1.95
C ASP A 88 9.87 -2.29 2.28
N ARG A 89 8.78 -2.65 2.97
CA ARG A 89 8.57 -4.00 3.52
C ARG A 89 7.46 -4.75 2.82
N VAL A 90 6.48 -4.05 2.28
CA VAL A 90 5.30 -4.66 1.64
C VAL A 90 5.39 -4.56 0.12
N VAL A 91 5.37 -3.35 -0.44
CA VAL A 91 5.37 -3.08 -1.88
C VAL A 91 6.64 -3.61 -2.54
N ALA A 92 7.81 -3.46 -1.91
CA ALA A 92 9.07 -3.99 -2.43
C ALA A 92 9.11 -5.52 -2.60
N ARG A 93 8.15 -6.26 -2.03
CA ARG A 93 8.03 -7.72 -2.14
C ARG A 93 7.16 -8.19 -3.30
N HIS A 94 6.50 -7.24 -3.96
CA HIS A 94 5.61 -7.48 -5.09
C HIS A 94 6.20 -6.86 -6.35
N THR A 95 6.10 -7.61 -7.44
CA THR A 95 6.39 -7.11 -8.78
C THR A 95 5.34 -6.09 -9.20
N ASP A 96 5.71 -5.24 -10.16
CA ASP A 96 4.76 -4.29 -10.75
C ASP A 96 3.51 -4.97 -11.32
N ASP A 97 3.67 -6.17 -11.89
CA ASP A 97 2.55 -6.92 -12.48
C ASP A 97 1.61 -7.46 -11.39
N GLU A 98 2.15 -7.99 -10.28
CA GLU A 98 1.34 -8.40 -9.12
C GLU A 98 0.53 -7.22 -8.55
N LEU A 99 1.16 -6.05 -8.44
CA LEU A 99 0.50 -4.83 -7.98
C LEU A 99 -0.62 -4.39 -8.95
N ARG A 100 -0.36 -4.42 -10.26
CA ARG A 100 -1.37 -4.08 -11.28
C ARG A 100 -2.52 -5.08 -11.32
N THR A 101 -2.24 -6.38 -11.20
CA THR A 101 -3.27 -7.42 -11.15
C THR A 101 -4.17 -7.28 -9.91
N LEU A 102 -3.60 -6.91 -8.76
CA LEU A 102 -4.38 -6.59 -7.56
C LEU A 102 -5.36 -5.44 -7.83
N ALA A 103 -4.85 -4.39 -8.48
CA ALA A 103 -5.62 -3.22 -8.87
C ALA A 103 -6.79 -3.62 -9.82
N GLU A 104 -6.53 -4.48 -10.80
CA GLU A 104 -7.52 -4.92 -11.79
C GLU A 104 -8.60 -5.83 -11.20
N THR A 105 -8.21 -6.81 -10.39
CA THR A 105 -9.11 -7.77 -9.74
C THR A 105 -10.16 -7.06 -8.88
N ASN A 106 -9.73 -6.08 -8.07
CA ASN A 106 -10.64 -5.37 -7.18
C ASN A 106 -11.46 -4.28 -7.87
N GLY A 107 -10.99 -3.79 -9.02
CA GLY A 107 -11.78 -2.92 -9.89
C GLY A 107 -12.94 -3.66 -10.58
N ALA A 108 -12.83 -4.99 -10.75
CA ALA A 108 -13.85 -5.83 -11.37
C ALA A 108 -14.89 -6.36 -10.35
N ALA A 109 -14.50 -6.60 -9.10
CA ALA A 109 -15.40 -7.10 -8.05
C ALA A 109 -16.47 -6.10 -7.57
N LEU A 110 -16.37 -4.83 -7.96
CA LEU A 110 -17.29 -3.72 -7.59
C LEU A 110 -18.15 -3.22 -8.76
N ARG A 111 -18.30 -4.01 -9.84
CA ARG A 111 -19.21 -3.75 -10.97
C ARG A 111 -20.31 -4.79 -11.02
#